data_AF-A0A540NJR7-F1
#
_entry.id   AF-A0A540NJR7-F1
#
_cell.length_a   1.000
_cell.length_b   1.000
_cell.length_c   1.000
_cell.angle_alpha   90.00
_cell.angle_beta   90.00
_cell.angle_gamma   90.00
#
_symmetry.space_group_name_H-M   'P 1'
#
loop_
_entity.id
_entity.type
_entity.pdbx_description
1 polymer ?
#
loop_
_entity_poly.entity_id
_entity_poly.type
_entity_poly.pdbx_seq_one_letter_code
_entity_poly.pdbx_strand_id
1 'polypeptide(L)' 'MKGKEGVWEEIVRENELQPTKLEEVGVWWFADYVLGGEAVLDSMNKSKEHGFLGFRNSYKSFVSWIEKMKAYKIVP' A
#
# COMPACT_ATOMS: atom_id res chain seq x y z
N MET A 1 -7.63 12.00 7.64
CA MET A 1 -6.29 12.06 8.27
C MET A 1 -5.68 13.46 8.33
N LYS A 2 -6.40 14.52 7.91
CA LYS A 2 -5.98 15.91 8.13
C LYS A 2 -5.77 16.21 9.61
N GLY A 3 -4.70 16.92 9.98
CA GLY A 3 -4.42 17.27 11.38
C GLY A 3 -3.80 16.13 12.19
N LYS A 4 -3.35 15.05 11.54
CA LYS A 4 -2.66 13.91 12.18
C LYS A 4 -1.17 13.88 11.88
N GLU A 5 -0.63 14.93 11.30
CA GLU A 5 0.78 15.05 10.93
C GLU A 5 1.68 14.90 12.17
N GLY A 6 1.37 15.61 13.26
CA GLY A 6 2.12 15.48 14.52
C GLY A 6 2.02 14.09 15.17
N VAL A 7 0.91 13.37 14.99
CA VAL A 7 0.80 11.98 15.45
C VAL A 7 1.68 11.05 14.63
N TRP A 8 1.77 11.27 13.32
CA TRP A 8 2.68 10.51 12.46
C TRP A 8 4.14 10.78 12.80
N GLU A 9 4.51 12.04 13.03
CA GLU A 9 5.86 12.42 13.49
C GLU A 9 6.24 11.72 14.80
N GLU A 10 5.31 11.62 15.75
CA GLU A 10 5.51 10.88 16.99
C GLU A 10 5.75 9.39 16.74
N ILE A 11 4.93 8.74 15.89
CA ILE A 11 5.10 7.33 15.51
C ILE A 11 6.47 7.10 14.85
N VAL A 12 6.87 7.98 13.92
CA VAL A 12 8.17 7.89 13.23
C VAL A 12 9.32 7.99 14.24
N ARG A 13 9.24 8.92 15.18
CA ARG A 13 10.25 9.12 16.22
C ARG A 13 10.35 7.91 17.16
N GLU A 14 9.22 7.39 17.63
CA GLU A 14 9.20 6.32 18.65
C GLU A 14 9.58 4.95 18.09
N ASN A 15 9.31 4.69 16.82
CA ASN A 15 9.61 3.42 16.16
C ASN A 15 10.88 3.48 15.29
N GLU A 16 11.65 4.57 15.35
CA GLU A 16 12.87 4.80 14.57
C GLU A 16 12.68 4.55 13.06
N LEU A 17 11.58 5.08 12.51
CA LEU A 17 11.20 4.92 11.11
C LEU A 17 11.96 5.90 10.21
N GLN A 18 11.87 5.68 8.90
CA GLN A 18 12.34 6.64 7.91
C GLN A 18 11.59 7.98 8.09
N PRO A 19 12.29 9.13 7.98
CA PRO A 19 11.72 10.45 8.22
C PRO A 19 10.81 10.87 7.05
N THR A 20 9.55 10.43 7.11
CA THR A 20 8.54 10.67 6.09
C THR A 20 7.44 11.57 6.62
N LYS A 21 6.88 12.42 5.76
CA LYS A 21 5.69 13.21 6.11
C LYS A 21 4.42 12.42 5.84
N LEU A 22 3.36 12.68 6.61
CA LEU A 22 2.12 11.92 6.49
C LEU A 22 1.48 12.04 5.09
N GLU A 23 1.58 13.20 4.45
CA GLU A 23 1.07 13.45 3.10
C GLU A 23 1.88 12.76 1.98
N GLU A 24 3.12 12.34 2.26
CA GLU A 24 3.99 11.64 1.31
C GLU A 24 3.69 10.13 1.28
N VAL A 25 3.33 9.55 2.43
CA VAL A 25 3.08 8.10 2.57
C VAL A 25 1.60 7.74 2.74
N GLY A 26 0.77 8.70 3.15
CA GLY A 26 -0.66 8.56 3.37
C GLY A 26 -1.48 9.20 2.25
N VAL A 27 -1.70 8.48 1.16
CA VAL A 27 -2.47 8.97 0.00
C VAL A 27 -3.98 8.74 0.20
N TRP A 28 -4.57 9.45 1.15
CA TRP A 28 -5.94 9.19 1.65
C TRP A 28 -7.02 9.27 0.57
N TRP A 29 -6.98 10.29 -0.30
CA TRP A 29 -7.98 10.45 -1.36
C TRP A 29 -8.01 9.26 -2.31
N PHE A 30 -6.87 8.60 -2.53
CA PHE A 30 -6.79 7.43 -3.40
C PHE A 30 -7.40 6.21 -2.72
N ALA A 31 -7.16 6.04 -1.42
CA ALA A 31 -7.84 5.00 -0.64
C ALA A 31 -9.36 5.21 -0.63
N ASP A 32 -9.82 6.45 -0.43
CA ASP A 32 -11.25 6.80 -0.48
C ASP A 32 -11.86 6.49 -1.86
N TYR A 33 -11.14 6.81 -2.95
CA TYR A 33 -11.57 6.50 -4.30
C TYR A 33 -11.67 4.99 -4.57
N VAL A 34 -10.66 4.21 -4.17
CA VAL A 34 -10.61 2.75 -4.42
C VAL A 34 -11.61 2.00 -3.54
N LEU A 35 -11.77 2.39 -2.28
CA LEU A 35 -12.63 1.71 -1.30
C LEU A 35 -14.08 2.24 -1.31
N GLY A 36 -14.32 3.41 -1.90
CA GLY A 36 -15.64 4.03 -1.98
C GLY A 36 -16.55 3.48 -3.08
N GLY A 37 -16.06 2.56 -3.91
CA GLY A 37 -16.81 1.94 -5.01
C GLY A 37 -16.66 0.43 -5.04
N GLU A 38 -17.38 -0.21 -5.97
CA GLU A 38 -17.20 -1.63 -6.27
C GLU A 38 -15.94 -1.85 -7.10
N ALA A 39 -15.27 -2.99 -6.86
CA ALA A 39 -14.11 -3.37 -7.64
C ALA A 39 -14.51 -3.75 -9.07
N VAL A 40 -13.82 -3.16 -10.06
CA VAL A 40 -13.98 -3.52 -11.47
C VAL A 40 -12.98 -4.62 -11.83
N LEU A 41 -13.47 -5.74 -12.36
CA LEU A 41 -12.64 -6.88 -12.77
C LEU A 41 -12.18 -6.75 -14.22
N ASP A 42 -10.95 -7.16 -14.49
CA ASP A 42 -10.38 -7.28 -15.83
C ASP A 42 -10.24 -8.76 -16.25
N SER A 43 -9.61 -8.99 -17.42
CA SER A 43 -9.30 -10.33 -17.89
C SER A 43 -7.84 -10.44 -18.32
N MET A 44 -7.18 -11.49 -17.81
CA MET A 44 -5.81 -11.82 -18.18
C MET A 44 -5.71 -12.77 -19.39
N ASN A 45 -6.80 -13.02 -20.12
CA ASN A 45 -6.82 -14.00 -21.22
C ASN A 45 -5.81 -13.67 -22.31
N LYS A 46 -5.81 -12.44 -22.84
CA LYS A 46 -4.86 -12.02 -23.89
C LYS A 46 -3.40 -12.19 -23.45
N SER A 47 -3.07 -11.82 -22.21
CA SER A 47 -1.72 -11.96 -21.67
C SER A 47 -1.29 -13.43 -21.59
N LYS A 48 -2.18 -14.32 -21.12
CA LYS A 48 -1.92 -15.77 -21.07
C LYS A 48 -1.79 -16.39 -22.46
N GLU A 49 -2.66 -15.99 -23.39
CA GLU A 49 -2.62 -16.40 -24.80
C GLU A 49 -1.34 -15.97 -25.51
N HIS A 50 -0.67 -14.93 -25.01
CA HIS A 50 0.61 -14.44 -25.52
C HIS A 50 1.81 -14.80 -24.62
N GLY A 51 1.66 -15.83 -23.78
CA GLY A 51 2.76 -16.47 -23.07
C GLY A 51 3.08 -15.90 -21.69
N PHE A 52 2.33 -14.90 -21.18
CA PHE A 52 2.50 -14.43 -19.81
C PHE A 52 1.67 -15.28 -18.83
N LEU A 53 2.34 -16.23 -18.18
CA LEU A 53 1.71 -17.17 -17.23
C LEU A 53 1.96 -16.82 -15.76
N GLY A 54 2.62 -15.70 -15.49
CA GLY A 54 2.88 -15.23 -14.13
C GLY A 54 1.59 -14.86 -13.42
N PHE A 55 1.42 -15.34 -12.19
CA PHE A 55 0.32 -14.94 -11.32
C PHE A 55 0.80 -14.75 -9.88
N ARG A 56 -0.05 -14.17 -9.04
CA ARG A 56 0.14 -14.05 -7.60
C ARG A 56 -1.13 -14.46 -6.88
N ASN A 57 -0.97 -15.04 -5.70
CA ASN A 57 -2.05 -15.10 -4.73
C ASN A 57 -2.15 -13.72 -4.06
N SER A 58 -3.25 -13.00 -4.28
CA SER A 58 -3.39 -11.60 -3.85
C SER A 58 -3.29 -11.43 -2.32
N TYR A 59 -3.81 -12.38 -1.53
CA TYR A 59 -3.68 -12.33 -0.07
C TYR A 59 -2.21 -12.42 0.37
N LYS A 60 -1.47 -13.42 -0.14
CA LYS A 60 -0.03 -13.55 0.16
C LYS A 60 0.76 -12.35 -0.35
N SER A 61 0.39 -11.80 -1.50
CA SER A 61 1.01 -10.60 -2.06
C SER A 61 0.78 -9.39 -1.16
N PHE A 62 -0.44 -9.19 -0.66
CA PHE A 62 -0.78 -8.09 0.25
C PHE A 62 0.05 -8.14 1.54
N VAL A 63 0.11 -9.31 2.18
CA VAL A 63 0.97 -9.53 3.35
C VAL A 63 2.44 -9.26 3.01
N SER A 64 2.94 -9.76 1.88
CA SER A 64 4.32 -9.52 1.45
C SER A 64 4.65 -8.03 1.27
N TRP A 65 3.70 -7.21 0.81
CA TRP A 65 3.91 -5.77 0.68
C TRP A 65 3.89 -5.07 2.04
N ILE A 66 3.01 -5.45 2.97
CA ILE A 66 3.05 -4.95 4.35
C ILE A 66 4.39 -5.25 4.99
N GLU A 67 4.85 -6.50 4.92
CA GLU A 67 6.14 -6.91 5.49
C GLU A 67 7.31 -6.19 4.83
N LYS A 68 7.22 -5.88 3.53
CA LYS A 68 8.22 -5.04 2.86
C LYS A 68 8.23 -3.62 3.43
N MET A 69 7.07 -2.99 3.65
CA MET A 69 7.04 -1.63 4.22
C MET A 69 7.61 -1.59 5.64
N LYS A 70 7.37 -2.63 6.44
CA LYS A 70 7.99 -2.81 7.77
C LYS A 70 9.50 -3.01 7.68
N ALA A 71 9.96 -3.89 6.79
CA ALA A 71 11.38 -4.17 6.61
C ALA A 71 12.19 -2.93 6.19
N TYR A 72 11.55 -2.01 5.45
CA TYR A 72 12.14 -0.71 5.06
C TYR A 72 11.90 0.40 6.09
N LYS A 73 11.32 0.08 7.24
CA LYS A 73 11.00 1.02 8.33
C LYS A 73 10.17 2.21 7.88
N ILE A 74 9.18 2.00 7.01
CA ILE A 74 8.20 3.04 6.64
C ILE A 74 7.04 3.03 7.63
N VAL A 75 6.67 1.85 8.13
CA VAL A 75 5.67 1.62 9.18
C VAL A 75 6.28 0.68 10.23
N PRO A 76 5.76 0.67 11.47
CA PRO A 76 6.19 -0.29 12.50
C PRO A 76 5.90 -1.75 12.13
#